data_AF-A0A917LB39-F1
#
_entry.id   AF-A0A917LB39-F1
#
_cell.length_a   1.000
_cell.length_b   1.000
_cell.length_c   1.000
_cell.angle_alpha   90.00
_cell.angle_beta   90.00
_cell.angle_gamma   90.00
#
_symmetry.space_group_name_H-M   'P 1'
#
loop_
_entity.id
_entity.type
_entity.pdbx_description
1 polymer ?
#
loop_
_entity_poly.entity_id
_entity_poly.type
_entity_poly.pdbx_seq_one_letter_code
_entity_poly.pdbx_strand_id
1 'polypeptide(L)'
;MTEYFPISTLRPGAKEGRVRRVMHQGPLLDVFVLDMRTYRNANSPDDQKVDPQGILGAEQLERLKRELSRSRAVWKVIAADMPLGLVVPDTTEGRPNIEAVAQGDPGAPLGRELQIAELLRFIKHRRITGTVWLTADVHHTSAQHYQPSRAAFTDFEPFWEFVSGPLNAGAFPASALDDTFGPERVFVKAPTASNVSPAEGYQFFGEVDIDGDSGELTVRLREQDGSVLFTKTLQPGRVGQ
;
A
#
# COMPACT_ATOMS: atom_id res chain seq x y z
N MET A 1 14.81 -10.81 -26.84
CA MET A 1 14.38 -10.14 -25.60
C MET A 1 14.99 -10.90 -24.44
N THR A 2 15.93 -10.29 -23.73
CA THR A 2 16.46 -10.84 -22.49
C THR A 2 15.44 -10.55 -21.40
N GLU A 3 15.06 -11.57 -20.65
CA GLU A 3 14.20 -11.40 -19.47
C GLU A 3 15.08 -10.88 -18.33
N TYR A 4 14.77 -9.68 -17.82
CA TYR A 4 15.58 -9.00 -16.80
C TYR A 4 15.15 -9.31 -15.37
N PHE A 5 13.95 -9.87 -15.18
CA PHE A 5 13.42 -10.21 -13.86
C PHE A 5 13.44 -11.73 -13.67
N PRO A 6 13.93 -12.24 -12.53
CA PRO A 6 13.96 -13.67 -12.25
C PRO A 6 12.56 -14.18 -11.84
N ILE A 7 11.57 -14.00 -12.72
CA ILE A 7 10.21 -14.51 -12.54
C ILE A 7 10.09 -15.79 -13.37
N SER A 8 9.52 -16.85 -12.78
CA SER A 8 9.31 -18.10 -13.52
C SER A 8 8.46 -17.84 -14.77
N THR A 9 8.85 -18.44 -15.90
CA THR A 9 8.09 -18.35 -17.15
C THR A 9 6.66 -18.86 -16.94
N LEU A 10 5.69 -18.05 -17.35
CA LEU A 10 4.29 -18.46 -17.38
C LEU A 10 4.14 -19.65 -18.32
N ARG A 11 3.30 -20.63 -17.95
CA ARG A 11 2.95 -21.73 -18.84
C ARG A 11 2.29 -21.15 -20.11
N PRO A 12 2.57 -21.67 -21.32
CA PRO A 12 1.87 -21.27 -22.53
C PRO A 12 0.35 -21.36 -22.33
N GLY A 13 -0.37 -20.25 -22.51
CA GLY A 13 -1.82 -20.16 -22.30
C GLY A 13 -2.26 -19.57 -20.94
N ALA A 14 -1.35 -19.32 -20.01
CA ALA A 14 -1.67 -18.56 -18.80
C ALA A 14 -1.90 -17.08 -19.14
N LYS A 15 -3.13 -16.59 -18.92
CA LYS A 15 -3.51 -15.18 -19.11
C LYS A 15 -3.07 -14.27 -17.95
N GLU A 16 -2.56 -14.82 -16.85
CA GLU A 16 -2.29 -14.06 -15.63
C GLU A 16 -0.93 -13.34 -15.67
N GLY A 17 -0.93 -12.05 -15.32
CA GLY A 17 0.27 -11.22 -15.24
C GLY A 17 1.29 -11.71 -14.21
N ARG A 18 2.58 -11.55 -14.51
CA ARG A 18 3.73 -12.00 -13.70
C ARG A 18 3.82 -11.31 -12.32
N VAL A 19 3.20 -10.14 -12.19
CA VAL A 19 3.34 -9.24 -11.04
C VAL A 19 2.34 -9.60 -9.94
N ARG A 20 1.05 -9.80 -10.27
CA ARG A 20 0.01 -10.19 -9.31
C ARG A 20 0.17 -11.64 -8.85
N ARG A 21 0.54 -11.86 -7.59
CA ARG A 21 0.69 -13.20 -7.00
C ARG A 21 0.57 -13.20 -5.49
N VAL A 22 0.35 -14.38 -4.92
CA VAL A 22 0.51 -14.62 -3.48
C VAL A 22 1.76 -15.46 -3.28
N MET A 23 2.66 -14.99 -2.41
CA MET A 23 3.87 -15.72 -2.02
C MET A 23 3.68 -16.26 -0.61
N HIS A 24 3.66 -17.59 -0.49
CA HIS A 24 3.48 -18.29 0.78
C HIS A 24 4.85 -18.59 1.39
N GLN A 25 5.11 -18.09 2.59
CA GLN A 25 6.36 -18.23 3.34
C GLN A 25 6.10 -18.95 4.66
N GLY A 26 5.93 -20.27 4.56
CA GLY A 26 5.62 -21.12 5.71
C GLY A 26 4.30 -20.73 6.40
N PRO A 27 4.13 -21.03 7.69
CA PRO A 27 2.91 -20.71 8.43
C PRO A 27 2.84 -19.24 8.89
N LEU A 28 3.93 -18.47 8.78
CA LEU A 28 4.00 -17.13 9.34
C LEU A 28 3.52 -16.05 8.37
N LEU A 29 3.81 -16.17 7.08
CA LEU A 29 3.66 -15.04 6.16
C LEU A 29 3.08 -15.45 4.81
N ASP A 30 2.01 -14.77 4.42
CA ASP A 30 1.56 -14.67 3.04
C ASP A 30 1.76 -13.23 2.53
N VAL A 31 2.43 -13.06 1.39
CA VAL A 31 2.62 -11.76 0.73
C VAL A 31 1.72 -11.67 -0.50
N PHE A 32 0.78 -10.73 -0.48
CA PHE A 32 -0.16 -10.44 -1.55
C PHE A 32 0.40 -9.29 -2.38
N VAL A 33 0.99 -9.62 -3.53
CA VAL A 33 1.59 -8.64 -4.45
C VAL A 33 0.50 -8.15 -5.40
N LEU A 34 0.18 -6.87 -5.32
CA LEU A 34 -0.83 -6.22 -6.15
C LEU A 34 -0.20 -5.57 -7.39
N ASP A 35 -1.02 -5.36 -8.41
CA ASP A 35 -0.70 -4.55 -9.58
C ASP A 35 -1.74 -3.43 -9.69
N MET A 36 -1.38 -2.23 -9.24
CA MET A 36 -2.25 -1.04 -9.30
C MET A 36 -2.00 -0.21 -10.57
N ARG A 37 -1.17 -0.68 -11.52
CA ARG A 37 -0.87 0.04 -12.78
C ARG A 37 -1.62 -0.51 -13.97
N THR A 38 -1.67 -1.82 -14.12
CA THR A 38 -2.22 -2.47 -15.32
C THR A 38 -3.74 -2.32 -15.40
N TYR A 39 -4.41 -2.30 -14.25
CA TYR A 39 -5.86 -2.42 -14.17
C TYR A 39 -6.56 -1.17 -13.66
N ARG A 40 -5.84 -0.10 -13.33
CA ARG A 40 -6.49 1.12 -12.88
C ARG A 40 -7.18 1.86 -14.03
N ASN A 41 -8.22 2.62 -13.71
CA ASN A 41 -8.80 3.60 -14.63
C ASN A 41 -7.78 4.71 -14.99
N ALA A 42 -8.09 5.54 -15.98
CA ALA A 42 -7.23 6.67 -16.36
C ALA A 42 -7.12 7.72 -15.24
N ASN A 43 -6.00 8.45 -15.20
CA ASN A 43 -5.86 9.63 -14.34
C ASN A 43 -7.00 10.62 -14.63
N SER A 44 -7.72 10.99 -13.58
CA SER A 44 -8.89 11.87 -13.62
C SER A 44 -8.97 12.63 -12.29
N PRO A 45 -9.90 13.59 -12.12
CA PRO A 45 -10.18 14.17 -10.81
C PRO A 45 -10.60 13.14 -9.74
N ASP A 46 -10.97 11.92 -10.16
CA ASP A 46 -11.25 10.76 -9.33
C ASP A 46 -12.44 10.96 -8.35
N ASP A 47 -13.44 11.71 -8.80
CA ASP A 47 -14.63 12.10 -8.02
C ASP A 47 -15.86 11.20 -8.27
N GLN A 48 -15.67 10.04 -8.91
CA GLN A 48 -16.78 9.18 -9.31
C GLN A 48 -17.42 8.50 -8.09
N LYS A 49 -18.75 8.50 -8.03
CA LYS A 49 -19.52 7.79 -6.97
C LYS A 49 -19.64 6.29 -7.20
N VAL A 50 -19.35 5.85 -8.43
CA VAL A 50 -19.37 4.45 -8.86
C VAL A 50 -18.21 4.27 -9.81
N ASP A 51 -17.26 3.40 -9.45
CA ASP A 51 -16.13 3.05 -10.29
C ASP A 51 -15.88 1.54 -10.26
N PRO A 52 -16.45 0.77 -11.21
CA PRO A 52 -16.26 -0.67 -11.25
C PRO A 52 -14.84 -1.08 -11.67
N GLN A 53 -14.08 -0.19 -12.31
CA GLN A 53 -12.69 -0.44 -12.67
C GLN A 53 -11.78 -0.16 -11.48
N GLY A 54 -11.88 1.05 -10.90
CA GLY A 54 -11.14 1.47 -9.72
C GLY A 54 -9.62 1.38 -9.92
N ILE A 55 -8.91 1.09 -8.83
CA ILE A 55 -7.45 1.00 -8.78
C ILE A 55 -6.93 -0.42 -9.03
N LEU A 56 -7.68 -1.45 -8.63
CA LEU A 56 -7.28 -2.85 -8.73
C LEU A 56 -7.87 -3.55 -9.95
N GLY A 57 -8.99 -3.09 -10.49
CA GLY A 57 -9.83 -3.88 -11.39
C GLY A 57 -10.62 -4.97 -10.65
N ALA A 58 -11.83 -5.25 -11.13
CA ALA A 58 -12.77 -6.16 -10.48
C ALA A 58 -12.21 -7.57 -10.24
N GLU A 59 -11.50 -8.15 -11.22
CA GLU A 59 -10.98 -9.52 -11.11
C GLU A 59 -9.90 -9.66 -10.02
N GLN A 60 -8.98 -8.68 -9.93
CA GLN A 60 -7.93 -8.69 -8.92
C GLN A 60 -8.51 -8.47 -7.52
N LEU A 61 -9.48 -7.55 -7.39
CA LEU A 61 -10.16 -7.33 -6.10
C LEU A 61 -10.88 -8.59 -5.60
N GLU A 62 -11.65 -9.26 -6.46
CA GLU A 62 -12.33 -10.52 -6.09
C GLU A 62 -11.35 -11.64 -5.73
N ARG A 63 -10.26 -11.76 -6.49
CA ARG A 63 -9.20 -12.72 -6.18
C ARG A 63 -8.55 -12.40 -4.85
N LEU A 64 -8.17 -11.15 -4.60
CA LEU A 64 -7.55 -10.73 -3.34
C LEU A 64 -8.44 -11.06 -2.14
N LYS A 65 -9.73 -10.71 -2.19
CA LYS A 65 -10.71 -11.05 -1.15
C LYS A 65 -10.77 -12.56 -0.90
N ARG A 66 -10.83 -13.37 -1.96
CA ARG A 66 -10.84 -14.83 -1.85
C ARG A 66 -9.55 -15.37 -1.22
N GLU A 67 -8.38 -14.96 -1.69
CA GLU A 67 -7.11 -15.47 -1.17
C GLU A 67 -6.88 -15.03 0.29
N LEU A 68 -7.20 -13.78 0.64
CA LEU A 68 -7.14 -13.31 2.03
C LEU A 68 -8.05 -14.14 2.95
N SER A 69 -9.26 -14.48 2.50
CA SER A 69 -10.19 -15.30 3.28
C SER A 69 -9.75 -16.75 3.48
N ARG A 70 -8.86 -17.26 2.62
CA ARG A 70 -8.35 -18.64 2.66
C ARG A 70 -7.01 -18.76 3.37
N SER A 71 -6.24 -17.67 3.42
CA SER A 71 -4.94 -17.62 4.07
C SER A 71 -5.03 -18.01 5.54
N ARG A 72 -4.20 -18.97 5.95
CA ARG A 72 -4.02 -19.37 7.35
C ARG A 72 -2.73 -18.83 7.97
N ALA A 73 -1.92 -18.10 7.20
CA ALA A 73 -0.69 -17.49 7.70
C ALA A 73 -0.97 -16.51 8.85
N VAL A 74 -0.02 -16.36 9.77
CA VAL A 74 -0.13 -15.38 10.88
C VAL A 74 -0.29 -13.96 10.32
N TRP A 75 0.55 -13.59 9.35
CA TRP A 75 0.57 -12.29 8.70
C TRP A 75 0.14 -12.38 7.23
N LYS A 76 -0.69 -11.44 6.80
CA LYS A 76 -1.06 -11.17 5.41
C LYS A 76 -0.51 -9.79 5.04
N VAL A 77 0.69 -9.77 4.49
CA VAL A 77 1.32 -8.52 4.04
C VAL A 77 0.79 -8.20 2.65
N ILE A 78 0.16 -7.04 2.50
CA ILE A 78 -0.36 -6.55 1.24
C ILE A 78 0.66 -5.57 0.68
N ALA A 79 1.39 -6.01 -0.36
CA ALA A 79 2.38 -5.22 -1.06
C ALA A 79 1.70 -4.53 -2.24
N ALA A 80 1.50 -3.22 -2.11
CA ALA A 80 0.84 -2.36 -3.07
C ALA A 80 1.87 -1.37 -3.64
N ASP A 81 1.85 -1.14 -4.95
CA ASP A 81 2.82 -0.22 -5.56
C ASP A 81 2.49 1.25 -5.28
N MET A 82 1.22 1.60 -5.02
CA MET A 82 0.79 2.97 -4.70
C MET A 82 0.25 3.12 -3.28
N PRO A 83 0.36 4.31 -2.66
CA PRO A 83 -0.13 4.56 -1.31
C PRO A 83 -1.66 4.67 -1.24
N LEU A 84 -2.21 4.41 -0.05
CA LEU A 84 -3.66 4.42 0.17
C LEU A 84 -4.20 5.79 0.52
N GLY A 85 -3.59 6.48 1.49
CA GLY A 85 -4.07 7.76 2.04
C GLY A 85 -3.22 8.97 1.66
N LEU A 86 -2.24 8.80 0.76
CA LEU A 86 -1.40 9.90 0.28
C LEU A 86 -1.94 10.41 -1.06
N VAL A 87 -2.20 11.71 -1.12
CA VAL A 87 -2.62 12.36 -2.37
C VAL A 87 -1.42 12.44 -3.30
N VAL A 88 -1.56 11.89 -4.51
CA VAL A 88 -0.52 11.91 -5.56
C VAL A 88 -1.09 12.61 -6.80
N PRO A 89 -0.87 13.93 -6.96
CA PRO A 89 -1.35 14.68 -8.11
C PRO A 89 -0.60 14.33 -9.39
N ASP A 90 -1.34 14.13 -10.47
CA ASP A 90 -0.78 14.05 -11.82
C ASP A 90 -0.68 15.46 -12.42
N THR A 91 0.56 15.92 -12.56
CA THR A 91 0.87 17.27 -13.06
C THR A 91 1.08 17.33 -14.58
N THR A 92 1.01 16.22 -15.32
CA THR A 92 1.43 16.19 -16.74
C THR A 92 0.53 17.00 -17.67
N GLU A 93 -0.77 17.08 -17.37
CA GLU A 93 -1.76 17.77 -18.22
C GLU A 93 -2.23 19.12 -17.65
N GLY A 94 -1.67 19.57 -16.52
CA GLY A 94 -2.15 20.79 -15.83
C GLY A 94 -3.60 20.70 -15.33
N ARG A 95 -4.16 19.48 -15.27
CA ARG A 95 -5.48 19.18 -14.71
C ARG A 95 -5.32 18.69 -13.27
N PRO A 96 -6.33 18.85 -12.41
CA PRO A 96 -6.31 18.34 -11.04
C PRO A 96 -6.55 16.82 -11.02
N ASN A 97 -5.78 16.09 -11.81
CA ASN A 97 -5.91 14.65 -11.91
C ASN A 97 -5.13 13.99 -10.76
N ILE A 98 -5.58 12.81 -10.38
CA ILE A 98 -4.99 11.99 -9.33
C ILE A 98 -4.41 10.73 -9.94
N GLU A 99 -3.23 10.34 -9.47
CA GLU A 99 -2.54 9.13 -9.89
C GLU A 99 -2.84 7.93 -8.97
N ALA A 100 -2.76 8.14 -7.65
CA ALA A 100 -2.89 7.08 -6.65
C ALA A 100 -4.35 6.87 -6.21
N VAL A 101 -4.52 6.30 -5.00
CA VAL A 101 -5.82 5.97 -4.40
C VAL A 101 -6.53 7.20 -3.87
N ALA A 102 -5.86 8.00 -3.05
CA ALA A 102 -6.46 9.13 -2.35
C ALA A 102 -6.61 10.34 -3.26
N GLN A 103 -7.83 10.87 -3.37
CA GLN A 103 -8.15 11.94 -4.31
C GLN A 103 -8.08 13.37 -3.73
N GLY A 104 -8.05 13.52 -2.40
CA GLY A 104 -7.85 14.79 -1.72
C GLY A 104 -9.10 15.46 -1.15
N ASP A 105 -10.30 14.92 -1.38
CA ASP A 105 -11.54 15.23 -0.64
C ASP A 105 -11.66 14.34 0.61
N PRO A 106 -11.60 14.90 1.84
CA PRO A 106 -11.64 14.15 3.10
C PRO A 106 -13.02 13.55 3.46
N GLY A 107 -13.85 13.28 2.46
CA GLY A 107 -15.25 12.91 2.56
C GLY A 107 -15.51 11.40 2.54
N ALA A 108 -16.71 11.04 2.08
CA ALA A 108 -17.01 9.64 1.81
C ALA A 108 -16.14 9.14 0.64
N PRO A 109 -15.78 7.84 0.57
CA PRO A 109 -14.90 7.34 -0.47
C PRO A 109 -15.45 7.62 -1.87
N LEU A 110 -14.61 8.15 -2.74
CA LEU A 110 -14.90 8.41 -4.15
C LEU A 110 -13.82 7.77 -5.04
N GLY A 111 -14.11 7.67 -6.34
CA GLY A 111 -13.18 7.18 -7.35
C GLY A 111 -12.54 5.86 -6.94
N ARG A 112 -11.20 5.85 -6.88
CA ARG A 112 -10.41 4.66 -6.56
C ARG A 112 -10.47 4.24 -5.09
N GLU A 113 -10.81 5.14 -4.18
CA GLU A 113 -10.97 4.83 -2.76
C GLU A 113 -12.11 3.83 -2.53
N LEU A 114 -13.11 3.76 -3.43
CA LEU A 114 -14.25 2.85 -3.35
C LEU A 114 -13.81 1.38 -3.23
N GLN A 115 -12.81 0.95 -4.00
CA GLN A 115 -12.32 -0.43 -3.95
C GLN A 115 -11.52 -0.73 -2.68
N ILE A 116 -10.81 0.27 -2.16
CA ILE A 116 -10.10 0.14 -0.88
C ILE A 116 -11.09 0.09 0.28
N ALA A 117 -12.12 0.94 0.27
CA ALA A 117 -13.22 0.89 1.24
C ALA A 117 -13.93 -0.47 1.22
N GLU A 118 -14.21 -1.02 0.04
CA GLU A 118 -14.78 -2.36 -0.11
C GLU A 118 -13.88 -3.46 0.48
N LEU A 119 -12.58 -3.41 0.19
CA LEU A 119 -11.62 -4.40 0.68
C LEU A 119 -11.44 -4.32 2.20
N LEU A 120 -11.30 -3.12 2.76
CA LEU A 120 -11.17 -2.89 4.19
C LEU A 120 -12.42 -3.36 4.95
N ARG A 121 -13.61 -3.04 4.42
CA ARG A 121 -14.89 -3.57 4.90
C ARG A 121 -14.90 -5.10 4.88
N PHE A 122 -14.48 -5.70 3.77
CA PHE A 122 -14.43 -7.16 3.64
C PHE A 122 -13.50 -7.80 4.70
N ILE A 123 -12.30 -7.24 4.90
CA ILE A 123 -11.33 -7.69 5.90
C ILE A 123 -11.96 -7.68 7.30
N LYS A 124 -12.63 -6.58 7.67
CA LYS A 124 -13.35 -6.44 8.94
C LYS A 124 -14.43 -7.50 9.11
N HIS A 125 -15.39 -7.58 8.18
CA HIS A 125 -16.54 -8.48 8.32
C HIS A 125 -16.17 -9.96 8.25
N ARG A 126 -15.10 -10.30 7.53
CA ARG A 126 -14.52 -11.66 7.51
C ARG A 126 -13.58 -11.94 8.68
N ARG A 127 -13.31 -10.94 9.53
CA ARG A 127 -12.41 -11.05 10.69
C ARG A 127 -11.04 -11.57 10.29
N ILE A 128 -10.51 -11.09 9.16
CA ILE A 128 -9.19 -11.47 8.67
C ILE A 128 -8.14 -10.82 9.58
N THR A 129 -7.26 -11.63 10.14
CA THR A 129 -6.25 -11.19 11.12
C THR A 129 -4.90 -10.89 10.48
N GLY A 130 -4.10 -10.03 11.10
CA GLY A 130 -2.69 -9.85 10.74
C GLY A 130 -2.45 -9.18 9.40
N THR A 131 -3.31 -8.24 8.98
CA THR A 131 -3.13 -7.48 7.74
C THR A 131 -2.22 -6.27 7.94
N VAL A 132 -1.25 -6.08 7.05
CA VAL A 132 -0.32 -4.93 7.04
C VAL A 132 -0.12 -4.47 5.61
N TRP A 133 -0.09 -3.16 5.37
CA TRP A 133 0.15 -2.58 4.05
C TRP A 133 1.58 -2.08 3.91
N LEU A 134 2.24 -2.47 2.82
CA LEU A 134 3.54 -1.94 2.40
C LEU A 134 3.35 -1.24 1.06
N THR A 135 3.71 0.04 0.98
CA THR A 135 3.54 0.86 -0.20
C THR A 135 4.81 1.62 -0.58
N ALA A 136 4.84 2.13 -1.80
CA ALA A 136 5.95 2.90 -2.34
C ALA A 136 5.41 4.06 -3.19
N ASP A 137 5.93 4.25 -4.41
CA ASP A 137 5.60 5.31 -5.36
C ASP A 137 6.05 6.72 -4.96
N VAL A 138 5.63 7.20 -3.80
CA VAL A 138 6.07 8.52 -3.32
C VAL A 138 7.54 8.48 -2.91
N HIS A 139 8.28 9.52 -3.26
CA HIS A 139 9.73 9.56 -3.05
C HIS A 139 10.10 10.11 -1.66
N HIS A 140 9.53 9.48 -0.64
CA HIS A 140 9.87 9.66 0.77
C HIS A 140 9.47 8.43 1.59
N THR A 141 9.92 8.34 2.84
CA THR A 141 9.49 7.27 3.76
C THR A 141 8.57 7.81 4.85
N SER A 142 7.55 7.03 5.23
CA SER A 142 6.58 7.41 6.25
C SER A 142 5.84 6.20 6.82
N ALA A 143 5.25 6.37 7.99
CA ALA A 143 4.35 5.38 8.60
C ALA A 143 3.03 6.04 8.97
N GLN A 144 1.93 5.40 8.57
CA GLN A 144 0.57 5.86 8.76
C GLN A 144 -0.21 4.84 9.56
N HIS A 145 -0.94 5.31 10.57
CA HIS A 145 -1.95 4.50 11.26
C HIS A 145 -3.33 5.01 10.89
N TYR A 146 -4.18 4.12 10.38
CA TYR A 146 -5.54 4.44 9.99
C TYR A 146 -6.50 4.01 11.08
N GLN A 147 -7.42 4.90 11.49
CA GLN A 147 -8.41 4.59 12.52
C GLN A 147 -9.81 5.06 12.14
N PRO A 148 -10.85 4.20 12.26
CA PRO A 148 -12.23 4.56 11.96
C PRO A 148 -12.75 5.75 12.76
N SER A 149 -12.27 5.96 13.99
CA SER A 149 -12.67 7.09 14.84
C SER A 149 -12.25 8.47 14.32
N ARG A 150 -11.29 8.51 13.38
CA ARG A 150 -10.81 9.73 12.71
C ARG A 150 -11.27 9.84 11.26
N ALA A 151 -11.94 8.82 10.75
CA ALA A 151 -12.23 8.66 9.33
C ALA A 151 -13.65 9.13 8.99
N ALA A 152 -13.84 9.61 7.76
CA ALA A 152 -15.17 9.80 7.20
C ALA A 152 -15.84 8.46 6.85
N PHE A 153 -15.09 7.49 6.32
CA PHE A 153 -15.54 6.11 6.15
C PHE A 153 -15.18 5.27 7.38
N THR A 154 -16.14 4.72 8.12
CA THR A 154 -15.87 4.06 9.41
C THR A 154 -16.02 2.53 9.40
N ASP A 155 -16.41 1.93 8.27
CA ASP A 155 -16.65 0.49 8.18
C ASP A 155 -15.38 -0.30 7.86
N PHE A 156 -14.35 -0.13 8.69
CA PHE A 156 -13.09 -0.89 8.65
C PHE A 156 -12.51 -1.07 10.05
N GLU A 157 -11.41 -1.81 10.18
CA GLU A 157 -10.65 -1.99 11.43
C GLU A 157 -9.31 -1.26 11.33
N PRO A 158 -8.74 -0.74 12.43
CA PRO A 158 -7.47 -0.01 12.40
C PRO A 158 -6.37 -0.78 11.67
N PHE A 159 -5.50 -0.10 10.92
CA PHE A 159 -4.39 -0.77 10.23
C PHE A 159 -3.20 0.15 10.02
N TRP A 160 -2.05 -0.46 9.73
CA TRP A 160 -0.82 0.26 9.40
C TRP A 160 -0.49 0.17 7.91
N GLU A 161 -0.05 1.31 7.38
CA GLU A 161 0.66 1.42 6.11
C GLU A 161 2.07 1.90 6.39
N PHE A 162 3.04 1.25 5.75
CA PHE A 162 4.43 1.67 5.77
C PHE A 162 4.87 1.97 4.35
N VAL A 163 5.26 3.22 4.13
CA VAL A 163 5.71 3.74 2.85
C VAL A 163 7.23 3.81 2.88
N SER A 164 7.90 3.19 1.91
CA SER A 164 9.35 3.30 1.79
C SER A 164 9.82 3.41 0.35
N GLY A 165 10.57 4.48 0.10
CA GLY A 165 11.25 4.78 -1.15
C GLY A 165 11.72 6.24 -1.14
N PRO A 166 12.51 6.68 -2.13
CA PRO A 166 13.08 5.88 -3.20
C PRO A 166 14.43 5.29 -2.81
N LEU A 167 15.00 4.42 -3.63
CA LEU A 167 16.39 3.95 -3.50
C LEU A 167 17.31 4.36 -4.65
N ASN A 168 16.81 5.07 -5.67
CA ASN A 168 17.65 5.85 -6.58
C ASN A 168 16.80 6.80 -7.46
N ALA A 169 15.97 7.64 -6.85
CA ALA A 169 15.15 8.63 -7.57
C ALA A 169 15.12 9.97 -6.82
N GLY A 170 14.80 11.06 -7.53
CA GLY A 170 14.78 12.39 -6.94
C GLY A 170 13.73 12.50 -5.84
N ALA A 171 14.08 12.95 -4.64
CA ALA A 171 13.14 12.98 -3.50
C ALA A 171 12.24 14.22 -3.52
N PHE A 172 11.02 14.08 -2.98
CA PHE A 172 10.01 15.15 -2.97
C PHE A 172 9.45 15.41 -1.56
N PRO A 173 8.90 16.60 -1.29
CA PRO A 173 8.20 16.88 -0.05
C PRO A 173 7.11 15.87 0.25
N ALA A 174 6.79 15.73 1.54
CA ALA A 174 5.78 14.78 1.98
C ALA A 174 4.42 15.10 1.35
N SER A 175 3.80 14.09 0.72
CA SER A 175 2.45 14.23 0.16
C SER A 175 1.43 14.63 1.22
N ALA A 176 0.34 15.28 0.82
CA ALA A 176 -0.79 15.53 1.71
C ALA A 176 -1.49 14.21 2.08
N LEU A 177 -2.12 14.18 3.26
CA LEU A 177 -3.00 13.09 3.66
C LEU A 177 -4.45 13.39 3.24
N ASP A 178 -5.19 12.33 2.95
CA ASP A 178 -6.64 12.34 2.77
C ASP A 178 -7.33 11.67 3.97
N ASP A 179 -8.31 12.35 4.57
CA ASP A 179 -8.97 11.90 5.80
C ASP A 179 -10.10 10.87 5.58
N THR A 180 -10.35 10.44 4.34
CA THR A 180 -11.36 9.41 4.00
C THR A 180 -11.25 8.18 4.89
N PHE A 181 -10.01 7.71 5.15
CA PHE A 181 -9.72 6.57 6.03
C PHE A 181 -9.07 6.97 7.38
N GLY A 182 -9.08 8.26 7.72
CA GLY A 182 -8.58 8.77 9.01
C GLY A 182 -7.10 8.46 9.33
N PRO A 183 -6.15 8.62 8.39
CA PRO A 183 -4.74 8.41 8.65
C PRO A 183 -4.19 9.40 9.69
N GLU A 184 -3.31 8.89 10.54
CA GLU A 184 -2.39 9.67 11.33
C GLU A 184 -0.99 9.38 10.84
N ARG A 185 -0.26 10.41 10.41
CA ARG A 185 1.16 10.30 10.04
C ARG A 185 2.02 10.24 11.30
N VAL A 186 2.31 9.03 11.75
CA VAL A 186 3.13 8.78 12.94
C VAL A 186 4.61 9.08 12.68
N PHE A 187 5.07 8.90 11.44
CA PHE A 187 6.44 9.18 11.05
C PHE A 187 6.52 9.63 9.59
N VAL A 188 7.46 10.53 9.29
CA VAL A 188 7.84 10.88 7.91
C VAL A 188 9.28 11.39 7.88
N LYS A 189 10.02 11.02 6.83
CA LYS A 189 11.27 11.66 6.43
C LYS A 189 11.21 11.96 4.94
N ALA A 190 11.15 13.25 4.62
CA ALA A 190 11.07 13.79 3.28
C ALA A 190 11.90 15.08 3.20
N PRO A 191 12.44 15.46 2.02
CA PRO A 191 13.07 16.76 1.84
C PRO A 191 12.03 17.90 1.88
N THR A 192 12.48 19.13 2.07
CA THR A 192 11.63 20.33 1.94
C THR A 192 11.60 20.87 0.50
N ALA A 193 12.61 20.53 -0.31
CA ALA A 193 12.71 20.89 -1.71
C ALA A 193 12.23 19.74 -2.61
N SER A 194 11.77 20.08 -3.81
CA SER A 194 11.37 19.11 -4.82
C SER A 194 12.55 18.62 -5.63
N ASN A 195 12.49 17.34 -6.02
CA ASN A 195 13.45 16.67 -6.89
C ASN A 195 14.91 16.75 -6.38
N VAL A 196 15.11 16.54 -5.07
CA VAL A 196 16.44 16.48 -4.44
C VAL A 196 17.20 15.30 -5.01
N SER A 197 18.47 15.49 -5.38
CA SER A 197 19.27 14.44 -6.03
C SER A 197 19.41 13.21 -5.13
N PRO A 198 19.39 11.97 -5.67
CA PRO A 198 19.75 10.78 -4.91
C PRO A 198 21.14 10.85 -4.26
N ALA A 199 22.06 11.63 -4.85
CA ALA A 199 23.40 11.85 -4.31
C ALA A 199 23.41 12.72 -3.03
N GLU A 200 22.32 13.43 -2.75
CA GLU A 200 22.15 14.29 -1.57
C GLU A 200 21.39 13.57 -0.43
N GLY A 201 21.11 12.27 -0.59
CA GLY A 201 20.44 11.42 0.40
C GLY A 201 18.96 11.21 0.12
N TYR A 202 18.16 11.10 1.18
CA TYR A 202 16.73 10.78 1.13
C TYR A 202 16.42 9.49 0.36
N GLN A 203 17.32 8.51 0.44
CA GLN A 203 17.13 7.19 -0.12
C GLN A 203 16.84 6.21 1.02
N PHE A 204 15.74 5.47 0.90
CA PHE A 204 15.14 4.71 2.00
C PHE A 204 14.72 3.31 1.57
N PHE A 205 14.82 2.36 2.49
CA PHE A 205 14.26 1.03 2.34
C PHE A 205 13.59 0.56 3.63
N GLY A 206 12.63 -0.36 3.48
CA GLY A 206 11.92 -1.00 4.57
C GLY A 206 12.50 -2.38 4.88
N GLU A 207 12.50 -2.75 6.14
CA GLU A 207 12.77 -4.09 6.62
C GLU A 207 11.59 -4.57 7.46
N VAL A 208 11.18 -5.81 7.24
CA VAL A 208 10.16 -6.49 8.05
C VAL A 208 10.77 -7.76 8.60
N ASP A 209 10.69 -7.92 9.91
CA ASP A 209 11.15 -9.07 10.65
C ASP A 209 9.96 -9.72 11.38
N ILE A 210 9.86 -11.04 11.34
CA ILE A 210 8.83 -11.79 12.07
C ILE A 210 9.54 -12.73 13.01
N ASP A 211 9.36 -12.52 14.31
CA ASP A 211 9.94 -13.40 15.33
C ASP A 211 9.30 -14.79 15.25
N GLY A 212 10.13 -15.83 15.20
CA GLY A 212 9.69 -17.20 14.96
C GLY A 212 8.92 -17.82 16.11
N ASP A 213 9.17 -17.36 17.34
CA ASP A 213 8.57 -17.92 18.55
C ASP A 213 7.27 -17.21 18.91
N SER A 214 7.30 -15.88 18.97
CA SER A 214 6.13 -15.05 19.33
C SER A 214 5.20 -14.78 18.15
N GLY A 215 5.73 -14.76 16.92
CA GLY A 215 5.02 -14.30 15.74
C GLY A 215 4.85 -12.78 15.66
N GLU A 216 5.53 -12.00 16.52
CA GLU A 216 5.51 -10.54 16.43
C GLU A 216 6.16 -10.06 15.12
N LEU A 217 5.54 -9.09 14.45
CA LEU A 217 6.06 -8.49 13.22
C LEU A 217 6.61 -7.10 13.52
N THR A 218 7.91 -6.89 13.28
CA THR A 218 8.57 -5.60 13.46
C THR A 218 8.91 -5.00 12.10
N VAL A 219 8.36 -3.81 11.82
CA VAL A 219 8.69 -3.00 10.65
C VAL A 219 9.73 -1.95 11.04
N ARG A 220 10.78 -1.81 10.24
CA ARG A 220 11.80 -0.77 10.35
C ARG A 220 11.88 0.00 9.05
N LEU A 221 11.79 1.33 9.15
CA LEU A 221 12.07 2.23 8.03
C LEU A 221 13.51 2.70 8.17
N ARG A 222 14.31 2.53 7.11
CA ARG A 222 15.76 2.74 7.16
C ARG A 222 16.22 3.72 6.09
N GLU A 223 17.32 4.38 6.39
CA GLU A 223 18.13 5.14 5.44
C GLU A 223 19.05 4.22 4.65
N GLN A 224 19.57 4.68 3.50
CA GLN A 224 20.42 3.90 2.61
C GLN A 224 21.67 3.32 3.28
N ASP A 225 22.20 3.97 4.32
CA ASP A 225 23.35 3.48 5.10
C ASP A 225 22.96 2.39 6.14
N GLY A 226 21.68 2.03 6.21
CA GLY A 226 21.13 1.06 7.14
C GLY A 226 20.63 1.65 8.46
N SER A 227 20.81 2.95 8.71
CA SER A 227 20.32 3.63 9.92
C SER A 227 18.82 3.45 10.08
N VAL A 228 18.37 3.03 11.26
CA VAL A 228 16.95 2.88 11.58
C VAL A 228 16.37 4.24 11.92
N LEU A 229 15.38 4.67 11.13
CA LEU A 229 14.69 5.95 11.31
C LEU A 229 13.41 5.81 12.14
N PHE A 230 12.72 4.68 11.97
CA PHE A 230 11.48 4.38 12.66
C PHE A 230 11.35 2.87 12.88
N THR A 231 10.69 2.47 13.98
CA THR A 231 10.41 1.07 14.30
C THR A 231 9.00 0.93 14.85
N LYS A 232 8.28 -0.09 14.38
CA LYS A 232 6.97 -0.46 14.91
C LYS A 232 6.84 -1.97 15.00
N THR A 233 6.55 -2.46 16.20
CA THR A 233 6.19 -3.88 16.43
C THR A 233 4.66 -4.01 16.47
N LEU A 234 4.17 -4.99 15.72
CA LEU A 234 2.77 -5.33 15.53
C LEU A 234 2.49 -6.72 16.11
N GLN A 235 1.26 -6.91 16.56
CA GLN A 235 0.87 -8.06 17.37
C GLN A 235 0.09 -9.08 16.52
N PRO A 236 0.46 -10.37 16.55
CA PRO A 236 -0.16 -11.38 15.70
C PRO A 236 -1.62 -11.64 16.10
N GLY A 237 -2.40 -12.21 15.17
CA GLY A 237 -3.74 -12.73 15.45
C GLY A 237 -4.84 -11.67 15.68
N ARG A 238 -4.54 -10.37 15.58
CA ARG A 238 -5.55 -9.30 15.70
C ARG A 238 -6.28 -9.05 14.39
N VAL A 239 -7.58 -8.79 14.48
CA VAL A 239 -8.35 -8.15 13.41
C VAL A 239 -8.21 -6.65 13.63
N GLY A 240 -7.50 -5.99 12.72
CA GLY A 240 -6.98 -4.63 12.93
C GLY A 240 -5.72 -4.59 13.79
N GLN A 241 -4.87 -3.57 13.58
CA GLN A 241 -3.57 -3.38 14.22
C GLN A 241 -3.46 -2.02 14.91
#